data_AF-A0A8J8J4S9-F1
#
_entry.id   AF-A0A8J8J4S9-F1
#
_cell.length_a   1.000
_cell.length_b   1.000
_cell.length_c   1.000
_cell.angle_alpha   90.00
_cell.angle_beta   90.00
_cell.angle_gamma   90.00
#
_symmetry.space_group_name_H-M   'P 1'
#
loop_
_entity.id
_entity.type
_entity.pdbx_description
1 polymer ?
#
loop_
_entity_poly.entity_id
_entity_poly.type
_entity_poly.pdbx_seq_one_letter_code
_entity_poly.pdbx_strand_id
1 'polypeptide(L)'
;MKTKEALLAILPELEELNDVDFSQYAPPYPNLLTAFLESGEKGLPAFQRFAERAVSKEVVGQVLLSLLQYLLIRYRRFNEYAVVKPAVKVFLTLKGWLNENGFEEDWNRVLGSFIGYLVSMVPMIAEHEDKETALAYAKLIEDLAREASEKFNNEYYDELLERAMELRKKIEES
;
A
#
# COMPACT_ATOMS: atom_id res chain seq x y z
N MET A 1 -15.55 10.65 7.64
CA MET A 1 -14.92 11.07 8.90
C MET A 1 -14.49 9.87 9.74
N LYS A 2 -15.43 9.05 10.28
CA LYS A 2 -15.10 7.84 11.07
C LYS A 2 -14.18 6.84 10.38
N THR A 3 -14.33 6.63 9.06
CA THR A 3 -13.45 5.71 8.32
C THR A 3 -12.00 6.14 8.34
N LYS A 4 -11.71 7.42 8.03
CA LYS A 4 -10.35 7.97 8.06
C LYS A 4 -9.75 7.84 9.46
N GLU A 5 -10.51 8.20 10.48
CA GLU A 5 -10.09 8.09 11.89
C GLU A 5 -9.78 6.63 12.28
N ALA A 6 -10.61 5.68 11.86
CA ALA A 6 -10.37 4.26 12.11
C ALA A 6 -9.11 3.76 11.38
N LEU A 7 -8.90 4.16 10.11
CA LEU A 7 -7.70 3.81 9.37
C LEU A 7 -6.43 4.38 10.02
N LEU A 8 -6.47 5.63 10.47
CA LEU A 8 -5.37 6.26 11.22
C LEU A 8 -5.17 5.63 12.61
N ALA A 9 -6.23 5.08 13.23
CA ALA A 9 -6.08 4.32 14.46
C ALA A 9 -5.38 2.97 14.20
N ILE A 10 -5.66 2.32 13.06
CA ILE A 10 -5.02 1.05 12.66
C ILE A 10 -3.58 1.28 12.21
N LEU A 11 -3.34 2.34 11.45
CA LEU A 11 -2.07 2.68 10.79
C LEU A 11 -1.57 4.06 11.24
N PRO A 12 -1.28 4.26 12.55
CA PRO A 12 -0.91 5.57 13.08
C PRO A 12 0.38 6.13 12.48
N GLU A 13 1.27 5.28 11.97
CA GLU A 13 2.52 5.65 11.31
C GLU A 13 2.33 6.18 9.87
N LEU A 14 1.14 6.00 9.27
CA LEU A 14 0.80 6.54 7.95
C LEU A 14 0.05 7.86 8.08
N GLU A 15 0.73 8.89 8.60
CA GLU A 15 0.14 10.23 8.78
C GLU A 15 -0.35 10.85 7.47
N GLU A 16 0.23 10.47 6.32
CA GLU A 16 -0.18 10.93 4.99
C GLU A 16 -1.61 10.52 4.60
N LEU A 17 -2.20 9.54 5.28
CA LEU A 17 -3.64 9.24 5.15
C LEU A 17 -4.50 10.44 5.57
N ASN A 18 -3.94 11.45 6.25
CA ASN A 18 -4.65 12.68 6.53
C ASN A 18 -5.01 13.48 5.28
N ASP A 19 -4.19 13.41 4.24
CA ASP A 19 -4.35 14.20 3.03
C ASP A 19 -5.22 13.48 1.98
N VAL A 20 -5.53 12.21 2.22
CA VAL A 20 -6.40 11.41 1.34
C VAL A 20 -7.87 11.71 1.61
N ASP A 21 -8.59 12.06 0.53
CA ASP A 21 -10.05 12.15 0.58
C ASP A 21 -10.68 10.75 0.55
N PHE A 22 -11.37 10.40 1.63
CA PHE A 22 -12.10 9.13 1.81
C PHE A 22 -13.61 9.25 1.60
N SER A 23 -14.11 10.33 1.01
CA SER A 23 -15.56 10.58 0.82
C SER A 23 -16.27 9.46 0.05
N GLN A 24 -15.55 8.80 -0.87
CA GLN A 24 -16.07 7.70 -1.70
C GLN A 24 -15.59 6.31 -1.23
N TYR A 25 -14.88 6.23 -0.11
CA TYR A 25 -14.36 4.96 0.38
C TYR A 25 -15.42 4.22 1.22
N ALA A 26 -15.82 3.06 0.73
CA ALA A 26 -16.69 2.12 1.44
C ALA A 26 -15.83 0.96 1.96
N PRO A 27 -15.34 1.01 3.21
CA PRO A 27 -14.47 -0.03 3.73
C PRO A 27 -15.24 -1.34 3.95
N PRO A 28 -14.58 -2.50 3.82
CA PRO A 28 -15.13 -3.74 4.32
C PRO A 28 -15.19 -3.68 5.85
N TYR A 29 -16.18 -4.36 6.44
CA TYR A 29 -16.39 -4.43 7.89
C TYR A 29 -16.49 -3.06 8.59
N PRO A 30 -17.39 -2.15 8.15
CA PRO A 30 -17.51 -0.81 8.74
C PRO A 30 -17.82 -0.84 10.25
N ASN A 31 -18.55 -1.85 10.71
CA ASN A 31 -18.86 -2.05 12.13
C ASN A 31 -17.63 -2.43 12.95
N LEU A 32 -16.73 -3.26 12.39
CA LEU A 32 -15.48 -3.64 13.05
C LEU A 32 -14.55 -2.43 13.19
N LEU A 33 -14.43 -1.63 12.12
CA LEU A 33 -13.63 -0.41 12.13
C LEU A 33 -14.15 0.60 13.15
N THR A 34 -15.47 0.76 13.22
CA THR A 34 -16.11 1.66 14.19
C THR A 34 -15.88 1.16 15.63
N ALA A 35 -16.07 -0.14 15.89
CA ALA A 35 -15.85 -0.72 17.21
C ALA A 35 -14.38 -0.63 17.66
N PHE A 36 -13.43 -0.83 16.73
CA PHE A 36 -12.01 -0.66 17.03
C PHE A 36 -11.69 0.80 17.38
N LEU A 37 -12.19 1.76 16.59
CA LEU A 37 -12.02 3.19 16.88
C LEU A 37 -12.59 3.56 18.26
N GLU A 38 -13.77 3.05 18.61
CA GLU A 38 -14.43 3.30 19.90
C GLU A 38 -13.73 2.62 21.09
N SER A 39 -12.93 1.57 20.85
CA SER A 39 -12.12 0.94 21.89
C SER A 39 -10.94 1.80 22.37
N GLY A 40 -10.51 2.76 21.55
CA GLY A 40 -9.34 3.60 21.83
C GLY A 40 -7.99 2.91 21.65
N GLU A 41 -7.97 1.62 21.28
CA GLU A 41 -6.76 0.89 20.90
C GLU A 41 -6.16 1.47 19.59
N LYS A 42 -4.85 1.29 19.39
CA LYS A 42 -4.12 1.79 18.21
C LYS A 42 -3.09 0.79 17.70
N GLY A 43 -2.83 0.86 16.40
CA GLY A 43 -1.81 0.10 15.69
C GLY A 43 -2.34 -1.23 15.12
N LEU A 44 -1.70 -1.68 14.04
CA LEU A 44 -2.06 -2.89 13.30
C LEU A 44 -2.06 -4.15 14.19
N PRO A 45 -1.09 -4.38 15.11
CA PRO A 45 -1.14 -5.54 15.99
C PRO A 45 -2.33 -5.54 16.96
N ALA A 46 -2.77 -4.35 17.42
CA ALA A 46 -3.96 -4.23 18.26
C ALA A 46 -5.23 -4.51 17.44
N PHE A 47 -5.30 -3.94 16.23
CA PHE A 47 -6.41 -4.21 15.32
C PHE A 47 -6.52 -5.69 14.96
N GLN A 48 -5.40 -6.39 14.72
CA GLN A 48 -5.41 -7.82 14.47
C GLN A 48 -6.00 -8.62 15.64
N ARG A 49 -5.52 -8.40 16.87
CA ARG A 49 -6.07 -9.07 18.07
C ARG A 49 -7.55 -8.72 18.28
N PHE A 50 -7.97 -7.52 17.89
CA PHE A 50 -9.36 -7.11 17.95
C PHE A 50 -10.21 -7.87 16.91
N ALA A 51 -9.74 -7.94 15.66
CA ALA A 51 -10.40 -8.65 14.57
C ALA A 51 -10.49 -10.16 14.82
N GLU A 52 -9.44 -10.78 15.35
CA GLU A 52 -9.41 -12.19 15.74
C GLU A 52 -10.48 -12.56 16.76
N ARG A 53 -10.73 -11.68 17.74
CA ARG A 53 -11.76 -11.89 18.77
C ARG A 53 -13.18 -11.68 18.24
N ALA A 54 -13.35 -10.80 17.26
CA ALA A 54 -14.67 -10.39 16.77
C ALA A 54 -15.15 -11.16 15.54
N VAL A 55 -14.24 -11.49 14.62
CA VAL A 55 -14.55 -12.10 13.32
C VAL A 55 -13.49 -13.15 12.97
N SER A 56 -12.34 -12.72 12.45
CA SER A 56 -11.19 -13.56 12.10
C SER A 56 -9.97 -12.69 11.79
N LYS A 57 -8.76 -13.26 11.79
CA LYS A 57 -7.52 -12.53 11.45
C LYS A 57 -7.48 -12.08 9.98
N GLU A 58 -8.09 -12.87 9.08
CA GLU A 58 -8.09 -12.65 7.62
C GLU A 58 -8.73 -11.31 7.24
N VAL A 59 -9.62 -10.79 8.09
CA VAL A 59 -10.25 -9.48 7.92
C VAL A 59 -9.21 -8.36 7.85
N VAL A 60 -8.10 -8.47 8.56
CA VAL A 60 -7.03 -7.45 8.53
C VAL A 60 -6.45 -7.33 7.12
N GLY A 61 -6.12 -8.45 6.49
CA GLY A 61 -5.66 -8.48 5.10
C GLY A 61 -6.69 -7.91 4.13
N GLN A 62 -7.98 -8.19 4.34
CA GLN A 62 -9.06 -7.65 3.50
C GLN A 62 -9.22 -6.13 3.65
N VAL A 63 -9.08 -5.59 4.86
CA VAL A 63 -9.10 -4.14 5.12
C VAL A 63 -7.90 -3.46 4.45
N LEU A 64 -6.69 -4.00 4.64
CA LEU A 64 -5.47 -3.46 4.01
C LEU A 64 -5.54 -3.52 2.48
N LEU A 65 -6.00 -4.63 1.91
CA LEU A 65 -6.18 -4.79 0.46
C LEU A 65 -7.23 -3.82 -0.08
N SER A 66 -8.35 -3.64 0.61
CA SER A 66 -9.38 -2.69 0.21
C SER A 66 -8.87 -1.25 0.24
N LEU A 67 -8.10 -0.89 1.27
CA LEU A 67 -7.46 0.43 1.36
C LEU A 67 -6.47 0.63 0.21
N LEU A 68 -5.60 -0.34 -0.06
CA LEU A 68 -4.68 -0.30 -1.19
C LEU A 68 -5.42 -0.07 -2.50
N GLN A 69 -6.44 -0.88 -2.79
CA GLN A 69 -7.24 -0.76 -4.00
C GLN A 69 -7.87 0.64 -4.13
N TYR A 70 -8.38 1.20 -3.04
CA TYR A 70 -8.94 2.56 -3.04
C TYR A 70 -7.88 3.60 -3.44
N LEU A 71 -6.70 3.55 -2.82
CA LEU A 71 -5.59 4.46 -3.11
C LEU A 71 -5.13 4.35 -4.57
N LEU A 72 -5.00 3.12 -5.08
CA LEU A 72 -4.63 2.87 -6.48
C LEU A 72 -5.70 3.38 -7.46
N ILE A 73 -6.99 3.23 -7.14
CA ILE A 73 -8.09 3.75 -7.97
C ILE A 73 -8.05 5.27 -8.01
N ARG A 74 -7.83 5.93 -6.87
CA ARG A 74 -7.72 7.40 -6.79
C ARG A 74 -6.56 7.89 -7.64
N TYR A 75 -5.39 7.26 -7.51
CA TYR A 75 -4.22 7.56 -8.33
C TYR A 75 -4.53 7.42 -9.82
N ARG A 76 -5.06 6.25 -10.25
CA ARG A 76 -5.33 5.97 -11.67
C ARG A 76 -6.38 6.90 -12.27
N ARG A 77 -7.42 7.27 -11.51
CA ARG A 77 -8.57 8.03 -12.03
C ARG A 77 -8.38 9.54 -11.95
N PHE A 78 -7.68 10.02 -10.92
CA PHE A 78 -7.58 11.45 -10.61
C PHE A 78 -6.15 11.98 -10.64
N ASN A 79 -5.15 11.13 -10.86
CA ASN A 79 -3.74 11.49 -10.84
C ASN A 79 -3.36 12.26 -9.56
N GLU A 80 -3.87 11.77 -8.43
CA GLU A 80 -3.75 12.43 -7.13
C GLU A 80 -2.45 12.04 -6.44
N TYR A 81 -1.61 13.02 -6.11
CA TYR A 81 -0.35 12.76 -5.43
C TYR A 81 -0.53 12.30 -3.97
N ALA A 82 -1.57 12.82 -3.29
CA ALA A 82 -1.83 12.53 -1.87
C ALA A 82 -1.97 11.03 -1.56
N VAL A 83 -2.32 10.21 -2.56
CA VAL A 83 -2.47 8.75 -2.38
C VAL A 83 -1.22 7.95 -2.71
N VAL A 84 -0.18 8.55 -3.31
CA VAL A 84 1.00 7.83 -3.80
C VAL A 84 1.84 7.25 -2.65
N LYS A 85 2.31 8.08 -1.72
CA LYS A 85 3.07 7.61 -0.55
C LYS A 85 2.23 6.64 0.31
N PRO A 86 0.96 6.93 0.63
CA PRO A 86 0.09 5.95 1.28
C PRO A 86 -0.02 4.62 0.54
N ALA A 87 -0.16 4.62 -0.78
CA ALA A 87 -0.31 3.37 -1.55
C ALA A 87 0.93 2.50 -1.40
N VAL A 88 2.14 3.07 -1.53
CA VAL A 88 3.39 2.33 -1.36
C VAL A 88 3.51 1.78 0.07
N LYS A 89 3.24 2.61 1.08
CA LYS A 89 3.34 2.18 2.49
C LYS A 89 2.31 1.10 2.83
N VAL A 90 1.04 1.25 2.43
CA VAL A 90 0.00 0.22 2.64
C VAL A 90 0.36 -1.07 1.91
N PHE A 91 0.95 -0.99 0.71
CA PHE A 91 1.43 -2.16 -0.02
C PHE A 91 2.50 -2.94 0.77
N LEU A 92 3.48 -2.23 1.36
CA LEU A 92 4.48 -2.85 2.23
C LEU A 92 3.88 -3.42 3.52
N THR A 93 2.96 -2.69 4.16
CA THR A 93 2.27 -3.17 5.36
C THR A 93 1.50 -4.45 5.06
N LEU A 94 0.83 -4.52 3.90
CA LEU A 94 0.13 -5.72 3.44
C LEU A 94 1.11 -6.87 3.16
N LYS A 95 2.26 -6.60 2.52
CA LYS A 95 3.34 -7.59 2.33
C LYS A 95 3.78 -8.20 3.66
N GLY A 96 4.16 -7.35 4.62
CA GLY A 96 4.63 -7.78 5.94
C GLY A 96 3.57 -8.62 6.65
N TRP A 97 2.34 -8.11 6.69
CA TRP A 97 1.23 -8.78 7.35
C TRP A 97 0.92 -10.16 6.73
N LEU A 98 0.86 -10.26 5.39
CA LEU A 98 0.58 -11.53 4.71
C LEU A 98 1.68 -12.56 4.98
N ASN A 99 2.95 -12.16 4.87
CA ASN A 99 4.08 -13.06 5.09
C ASN A 99 4.15 -13.54 6.54
N GLU A 100 3.99 -12.65 7.52
CA GLU A 100 3.99 -12.99 8.95
C GLU A 100 2.86 -13.95 9.35
N ASN A 101 1.75 -13.93 8.61
CA ASN A 101 0.58 -14.75 8.90
C ASN A 101 0.45 -16.01 8.01
N GLY A 102 1.46 -16.31 7.17
CA GLY A 102 1.51 -17.53 6.34
C GLY A 102 0.69 -17.45 5.04
N PHE A 103 0.41 -16.24 4.54
CA PHE A 103 -0.36 -15.98 3.33
C PHE A 103 0.51 -15.62 2.11
N GLU A 104 1.60 -16.35 1.91
CA GLU A 104 2.60 -16.09 0.87
C GLU A 104 2.02 -16.14 -0.56
N GLU A 105 1.08 -17.05 -0.81
CA GLU A 105 0.40 -17.14 -2.11
C GLU A 105 -0.53 -15.97 -2.38
N ASP A 106 -1.17 -15.42 -1.34
CA ASP A 106 -1.95 -14.20 -1.47
C ASP A 106 -1.05 -12.97 -1.68
N TRP A 107 0.14 -12.94 -1.06
CA TRP A 107 1.15 -11.95 -1.37
C TRP A 107 1.56 -12.01 -2.84
N ASN A 108 1.85 -13.20 -3.38
CA ASN A 108 2.19 -13.36 -4.80
C ASN A 108 1.08 -12.79 -5.70
N ARG A 109 -0.20 -13.06 -5.38
CA ARG A 109 -1.33 -12.49 -6.15
C ARG A 109 -1.38 -10.97 -6.06
N VAL A 110 -1.16 -10.40 -4.87
CA VAL A 110 -1.12 -8.95 -4.65
C VAL A 110 0.04 -8.32 -5.43
N LEU A 111 1.23 -8.90 -5.34
CA LEU A 111 2.42 -8.44 -6.05
C LEU A 111 2.18 -8.41 -7.56
N GLY A 112 1.75 -9.53 -8.14
CA GLY A 112 1.48 -9.63 -9.57
C GLY A 112 0.36 -8.69 -10.05
N SER A 113 -0.64 -8.44 -9.20
CA SER A 113 -1.79 -7.59 -9.57
C SER A 113 -1.48 -6.10 -9.55
N PHE A 114 -0.56 -5.65 -8.68
CA PHE A 114 -0.45 -4.21 -8.38
C PHE A 114 0.93 -3.59 -8.56
N ILE A 115 2.01 -4.36 -8.75
CA ILE A 115 3.36 -3.81 -8.88
C ILE A 115 3.48 -2.78 -10.02
N GLY A 116 2.78 -3.00 -11.14
CA GLY A 116 2.77 -2.06 -12.27
C GLY A 116 2.25 -0.66 -11.90
N TYR A 117 1.31 -0.56 -10.95
CA TYR A 117 0.88 0.74 -10.45
C TYR A 117 1.97 1.45 -9.67
N LEU A 118 2.71 0.75 -8.81
CA LEU A 118 3.79 1.35 -8.04
C LEU A 118 4.91 1.85 -8.96
N VAL A 119 5.33 1.05 -9.94
CA VAL A 119 6.31 1.47 -10.96
C VAL A 119 5.83 2.73 -11.68
N SER A 120 4.53 2.81 -12.01
CA SER A 120 3.96 3.98 -12.67
C SER A 120 3.92 5.23 -11.79
N MET A 121 3.98 5.11 -10.46
CA MET A 121 3.96 6.24 -9.51
C MET A 121 5.33 6.91 -9.36
N VAL A 122 6.44 6.23 -9.68
CA VAL A 122 7.81 6.75 -9.49
C VAL A 122 8.03 8.13 -10.12
N PRO A 123 7.57 8.45 -11.35
CA PRO A 123 7.70 9.80 -11.91
C PRO A 123 7.03 10.87 -11.03
N MET A 124 5.83 10.57 -10.52
CA MET A 124 5.11 11.51 -9.68
C MET A 124 5.81 11.74 -8.35
N ILE A 125 6.44 10.70 -7.77
CA ILE A 125 7.29 10.84 -6.58
C ILE A 125 8.47 11.78 -6.87
N ALA A 126 9.15 11.58 -8.01
CA ALA A 126 10.29 12.41 -8.40
C ALA A 126 9.93 13.88 -8.62
N GLU A 127 8.70 14.17 -9.05
CA GLU A 127 8.22 15.54 -9.25
C GLU A 127 7.88 16.27 -7.94
N HIS A 128 7.53 15.55 -6.88
CA HIS A 128 6.94 16.12 -5.66
C HIS A 128 7.82 16.02 -4.42
N GLU A 129 8.80 15.10 -4.39
CA GLU A 129 9.67 14.89 -3.24
C GLU A 129 11.09 15.37 -3.52
N ASP A 130 11.87 15.56 -2.45
CA ASP A 130 13.30 15.79 -2.60
C ASP A 130 14.00 14.54 -3.18
N LYS A 131 15.18 14.75 -3.76
CA LYS A 131 15.93 13.70 -4.47
C LYS A 131 16.23 12.49 -3.58
N GLU A 132 16.54 12.68 -2.30
CA GLU A 132 16.88 11.58 -1.39
C GLU A 132 15.64 10.71 -1.14
N THR A 133 14.52 11.34 -0.81
CA THR A 133 13.23 10.66 -0.63
C THR A 133 12.78 9.95 -1.91
N ALA A 134 12.86 10.63 -3.07
CA ALA A 134 12.48 10.04 -4.36
C ALA A 134 13.34 8.81 -4.71
N LEU A 135 14.66 8.86 -4.47
CA LEU A 135 15.55 7.72 -4.67
C LEU A 135 15.23 6.55 -3.73
N ALA A 136 14.89 6.83 -2.47
CA ALA A 136 14.52 5.79 -1.52
C ALA A 136 13.26 5.03 -1.97
N TYR A 137 12.21 5.75 -2.38
CA TYR A 137 11.00 5.14 -2.92
C TYR A 137 11.23 4.43 -4.26
N ALA A 138 12.00 5.02 -5.18
CA ALA A 138 12.30 4.40 -6.46
C ALA A 138 13.07 3.09 -6.30
N LYS A 139 14.05 3.05 -5.39
CA LYS A 139 14.80 1.83 -5.04
C LYS A 139 13.88 0.76 -4.46
N LEU A 140 13.02 1.13 -3.52
CA LEU A 140 12.05 0.20 -2.92
C LEU A 140 11.12 -0.41 -3.98
N ILE A 141 10.62 0.39 -4.91
CA ILE A 141 9.72 -0.06 -5.98
C ILE A 141 10.48 -0.93 -6.99
N GLU A 142 11.73 -0.60 -7.30
CA GLU A 142 12.62 -1.45 -8.10
C GLU A 142 12.83 -2.83 -7.45
N ASP A 143 13.08 -2.88 -6.14
CA ASP A 143 13.26 -4.14 -5.41
C ASP A 143 11.98 -5.00 -5.45
N LEU A 144 10.80 -4.39 -5.37
CA LEU A 144 9.52 -5.10 -5.53
C LEU A 144 9.28 -5.57 -6.97
N ALA A 145 9.69 -4.79 -7.98
CA ALA A 145 9.62 -5.20 -9.38
C ALA A 145 10.57 -6.38 -9.66
N ARG A 146 11.75 -6.38 -9.02
CA ARG A 146 12.71 -7.49 -9.08
C ARG A 146 12.13 -8.75 -8.46
N GLU A 147 11.52 -8.65 -7.29
CA GLU A 147 10.81 -9.76 -6.65
C GLU A 147 9.72 -10.34 -7.58
N ALA A 148 8.95 -9.48 -8.26
CA ALA A 148 7.92 -9.93 -9.21
C ALA A 148 8.52 -10.64 -10.44
N SER A 149 9.58 -10.08 -11.03
CA SER A 149 10.30 -10.67 -12.16
C SER A 149 10.84 -12.07 -11.80
N GLU A 150 11.55 -12.20 -10.68
CA GLU A 150 12.09 -13.47 -10.20
C GLU A 150 11.00 -14.50 -9.90
N LYS A 151 9.88 -14.05 -9.32
CA LYS A 151 8.79 -14.94 -8.91
C LYS A 151 7.96 -15.46 -10.09
N PHE A 152 7.64 -14.61 -11.05
CA PHE A 152 6.69 -14.95 -12.12
C PHE A 152 7.34 -15.37 -13.43
N ASN A 153 8.64 -15.07 -13.62
CA ASN A 153 9.43 -15.46 -14.80
C ASN A 153 8.67 -15.20 -16.12
N ASN A 154 8.20 -13.96 -16.28
CA ASN A 154 7.34 -13.53 -17.37
C ASN A 154 7.79 -12.15 -17.85
N GLU A 155 7.87 -12.00 -19.18
CA GLU A 155 8.34 -10.81 -19.90
C GLU A 155 7.72 -9.50 -19.39
N TYR A 156 6.43 -9.50 -19.05
CA TYR A 156 5.76 -8.32 -18.50
C TYR A 156 6.42 -7.81 -17.21
N TYR A 157 6.85 -8.69 -16.31
CA TYR A 157 7.49 -8.27 -15.06
C TYR A 157 8.96 -7.90 -15.25
N ASP A 158 9.63 -8.48 -16.25
CA ASP A 158 10.98 -8.08 -16.65
C ASP A 158 10.96 -6.64 -17.22
N GLU A 159 9.98 -6.33 -18.07
CA GLU A 159 9.76 -4.96 -18.57
C GLU A 159 9.48 -3.96 -17.44
N LEU A 160 8.70 -4.36 -16.43
CA LEU A 160 8.45 -3.52 -15.25
C LEU A 160 9.72 -3.27 -14.43
N LEU A 161 10.59 -4.27 -14.28
CA LEU A 161 11.88 -4.13 -13.61
C LEU A 161 12.81 -3.18 -14.38
N GLU A 162 12.96 -3.40 -15.69
CA GLU A 162 13.74 -2.51 -16.56
C GLU A 162 13.24 -1.07 -16.44
N ARG A 163 11.92 -0.88 -16.47
CA ARG A 163 11.31 0.43 -16.32
C ARG A 163 11.60 1.06 -14.96
N ALA A 164 11.52 0.31 -13.88
CA ALA A 164 11.83 0.81 -12.54
C ALA A 164 13.30 1.25 -12.42
N MET A 165 14.23 0.47 -12.99
CA MET A 165 15.66 0.78 -13.04
C MET A 165 15.93 2.06 -13.84
N GLU A 166 15.31 2.22 -15.02
CA GLU A 166 15.42 3.44 -15.82
C GLU A 166 14.93 4.69 -15.06
N LEU A 167 13.80 4.57 -14.39
CA LEU A 167 13.20 5.69 -13.64
C LEU A 167 14.08 6.10 -12.47
N ARG A 168 14.58 5.13 -11.69
CA ARG A 168 15.52 5.42 -10.61
C ARG A 168 16.80 6.09 -11.12
N LYS A 169 17.39 5.58 -12.20
CA LYS A 169 18.60 6.16 -12.81
C LYS A 169 18.39 7.62 -13.21
N LYS A 170 17.23 7.95 -13.78
CA LYS A 170 16.89 9.34 -14.14
C LYS A 170 16.86 10.28 -12.92
N ILE A 171 16.35 9.80 -11.78
CA ILE A 171 16.34 10.58 -10.53
C ILE A 171 17.77 10.74 -9.99
N GLU A 172 18.61 9.71 -10.11
CA GLU A 172 20.01 9.76 -9.68
C GLU A 172 20.84 10.76 -10.50
N GLU A 173 20.53 10.89 -11.79
CA GLU A 173 21.24 11.77 -12.72
C GLU A 173 20.71 13.22 -12.79
N SER A 174 19.53 13.50 -12.23
CA SER A 174 18.93 14.85 -12.16
C SER A 174 19.48 15.68 -11.00
#